data_AF-A0A9P4JY56-F1
#
_entry.id   AF-A0A9P4JY56-F1
#
_cell.length_a   1.000
_cell.length_b   1.000
_cell.length_c   1.000
_cell.angle_alpha   90.00
_cell.angle_beta   90.00
_cell.angle_gamma   90.00
#
_symmetry.space_group_name_H-M   'P 1'
#
loop_
_entity.id
_entity.type
_entity.pdbx_description
1 polymer ?
#
loop_
_entity_poly.entity_id
_entity_poly.type
_entity_poly.pdbx_seq_one_letter_code
_entity_poly.pdbx_strand_id
1 'polypeptide(L)'
;MLHPADLAVGAVIVGYGMWRRCHRRPKTIEIDMPYLLNVPAEIRLLIYEFVFNEPDQQSASSFLRPLLTCQQIYHEAYRYAFLRSRFVLPVDSPAGPFLSPHILRLPSSKLSYLRYLEITWSCTFCNIHEISRLFVELSRGPLRLDQFTFSIRLPACKNPFCSKLAPVYRETREFGRYVMEELPLMDNVQKIVIPSPGISIKKSYQMLFAPNKPCLKLGGSADAPTIRLSAKKLGNWRYTVIRDGTDVRRWKLELTHYQETKKKRAT
;
A
#
# COMPACT_ATOMS: atom_id res chain seq x y z
N MET A 1 -62.92 31.91 45.05
CA MET A 1 -62.70 33.21 44.38
C MET A 1 -61.21 33.51 44.46
N LEU A 2 -60.50 33.42 43.33
CA LEU A 2 -59.07 33.75 43.28
C LEU A 2 -58.91 35.27 43.25
N HIS A 3 -58.04 35.80 44.11
CA HIS A 3 -57.81 37.24 44.24
C HIS A 3 -57.20 37.76 42.94
N PRO A 4 -57.65 38.91 42.38
CA PRO A 4 -57.14 39.45 41.12
C PRO A 4 -55.63 39.74 41.13
N ALA A 5 -55.03 39.86 42.32
CA ALA A 5 -53.59 40.04 42.51
C ALA A 5 -52.78 38.79 42.13
N ASP A 6 -53.29 37.57 42.40
CA ASP A 6 -52.55 36.33 42.14
C ASP A 6 -52.48 36.00 40.65
N LEU A 7 -53.52 36.40 39.90
CA LEU A 7 -53.58 36.25 38.44
C LEU A 7 -52.61 37.21 37.73
N ALA A 8 -52.44 38.43 38.28
CA ALA A 8 -51.50 39.42 37.78
C ALA A 8 -50.04 39.00 38.02
N VAL A 9 -49.72 38.46 39.20
CA VAL A 9 -48.36 37.98 39.52
C VAL A 9 -48.01 36.77 38.65
N GLY A 10 -48.95 35.84 38.43
CA GLY A 10 -48.77 34.71 37.53
C GLY A 10 -48.47 35.14 36.08
N ALA A 11 -49.21 36.12 35.56
CA ALA A 11 -49.00 36.64 34.20
C ALA A 11 -47.64 37.35 34.05
N VAL A 12 -47.19 38.08 35.07
CA VAL A 12 -45.87 38.76 35.05
C VAL A 12 -44.72 37.76 35.11
N ILE A 13 -44.83 36.69 35.91
CA ILE A 13 -43.78 35.65 36.00
C ILE A 13 -43.70 34.84 34.70
N VAL A 14 -44.84 34.48 34.10
CA VAL A 14 -44.90 33.77 32.83
C VAL A 14 -44.40 34.66 31.68
N GLY A 15 -44.81 35.94 31.67
CA GLY A 15 -44.35 36.93 30.71
C GLY A 15 -42.84 37.17 30.78
N TYR A 16 -42.29 37.32 31.99
CA TYR A 16 -40.85 37.49 32.20
C TYR A 16 -40.07 36.21 31.83
N GLY A 17 -40.61 35.03 32.12
CA GLY A 17 -40.03 33.74 31.73
C GLY A 17 -40.00 33.52 30.21
N MET A 18 -41.06 33.90 29.49
CA MET A 18 -41.10 33.84 28.03
C MET A 18 -40.22 34.92 27.39
N TRP A 19 -40.23 36.16 27.91
CA TRP A 19 -39.37 37.24 27.41
C TRP A 19 -37.88 36.92 27.56
N ARG A 20 -37.48 36.29 28.69
CA ARG A 20 -36.11 35.82 28.93
C ARG A 20 -35.71 34.61 28.08
N ARG A 21 -36.68 33.79 27.62
CA ARG A 21 -36.44 32.71 26.63
C ARG A 21 -36.38 33.24 25.20
N CYS A 22 -37.18 34.23 24.84
CA CYS A 22 -37.14 34.87 23.51
C CYS A 22 -35.90 35.76 23.32
N HIS A 23 -35.35 36.35 24.40
CA HIS A 23 -34.10 37.12 24.35
C HIS A 23 -32.83 36.32 24.63
N ARG A 24 -32.94 35.07 25.08
CA ARG A 24 -31.86 34.11 24.88
C ARG A 24 -31.91 33.65 23.43
N ARG A 25 -31.44 34.52 22.53
CA ARG A 25 -30.93 34.05 21.24
C ARG A 25 -30.03 32.85 21.57
N PRO A 26 -30.15 31.70 20.88
CA PRO A 26 -29.05 30.74 20.92
C PRO A 26 -27.81 31.58 20.61
N LYS A 27 -26.74 31.43 21.40
CA LYS A 27 -25.45 31.95 20.99
C LYS A 27 -25.15 31.23 19.68
N THR A 28 -25.60 31.79 18.56
CA THR A 28 -25.09 31.50 17.25
C THR A 28 -23.62 31.80 17.41
N ILE A 29 -22.84 30.72 17.47
CA ILE A 29 -21.41 30.81 17.24
C ILE A 29 -21.35 31.44 15.84
N GLU A 30 -21.02 32.72 15.77
CA GLU A 30 -20.71 33.39 14.51
C GLU A 30 -19.42 32.74 14.03
N ILE A 31 -19.62 31.67 13.26
CA ILE A 31 -18.57 30.91 12.62
C ILE A 31 -18.34 31.64 11.28
N ASP A 32 -17.49 32.65 11.33
CA ASP A 32 -17.32 33.67 10.28
C ASP A 32 -16.44 33.22 9.09
N MET A 33 -16.40 31.92 8.78
CA MET A 33 -15.66 31.35 7.64
C MET A 33 -16.41 30.15 7.06
N PRO A 34 -16.19 29.76 5.79
CA PRO A 34 -16.77 28.52 5.27
C PRO A 34 -16.08 27.31 5.92
N TYR A 35 -16.68 26.76 6.98
CA TYR A 35 -16.21 25.50 7.56
C TYR A 35 -16.74 24.35 6.73
N LEU A 36 -15.85 23.42 6.39
CA LEU A 36 -16.17 22.22 5.62
C LEU A 36 -17.41 21.49 6.17
N LEU A 37 -17.62 21.50 7.50
CA LEU A 37 -18.76 20.82 8.14
C LEU A 37 -20.12 21.50 7.92
N ASN A 38 -20.16 22.78 7.53
CA ASN A 38 -21.40 23.50 7.21
C ASN A 38 -21.88 23.19 5.78
N VAL A 39 -21.00 22.63 4.94
CA VAL A 39 -21.33 22.18 3.59
C VAL A 39 -22.11 20.86 3.68
N PRO A 40 -23.17 20.62 2.89
CA PRO A 40 -23.89 19.34 2.85
C PRO A 40 -22.97 18.13 2.61
N ALA A 41 -23.35 16.97 3.15
CA ALA A 41 -22.52 15.76 3.12
C ALA A 41 -22.15 15.34 1.69
N GLU A 42 -23.08 15.49 0.76
CA GLU A 42 -22.93 15.16 -0.65
C GLU A 42 -21.80 15.98 -1.30
N ILE A 43 -21.74 17.27 -0.98
CA ILE A 43 -20.70 18.17 -1.49
C ILE A 43 -19.37 17.90 -0.77
N ARG A 44 -19.39 17.60 0.54
CA ARG A 44 -18.17 17.20 1.27
C ARG A 44 -17.52 15.95 0.66
N LEU A 45 -18.32 14.97 0.23
CA LEU A 45 -17.81 13.77 -0.45
C LEU A 45 -17.06 14.10 -1.74
N LEU A 46 -17.57 15.03 -2.55
CA LEU A 46 -16.89 15.52 -3.75
C LEU A 46 -15.58 16.25 -3.40
N ILE A 47 -15.59 17.05 -2.32
CA ILE A 47 -14.39 17.72 -1.81
C ILE A 47 -13.36 16.69 -1.37
N TYR A 48 -13.73 15.63 -0.63
CA TYR A 48 -12.81 14.58 -0.25
C TYR A 48 -12.24 13.85 -1.46
N GLU A 49 -13.07 13.58 -2.48
CA GLU A 49 -12.58 12.98 -3.72
C GLU A 49 -11.49 13.85 -4.36
N PHE A 50 -11.67 15.17 -4.38
CA PHE A 50 -10.66 16.10 -4.87
C PHE A 50 -9.41 16.14 -3.97
N VAL A 51 -9.59 16.27 -2.66
CA VAL A 51 -8.50 16.34 -1.67
C VAL A 51 -7.62 15.09 -1.70
N PHE A 52 -8.23 13.92 -1.93
CA PHE A 52 -7.52 12.64 -1.99
C PHE A 52 -7.32 12.15 -3.43
N ASN A 53 -7.43 13.00 -4.47
CA ASN A 53 -7.40 12.53 -5.87
C ASN A 53 -6.03 12.02 -6.34
N GLU A 54 -4.96 12.70 -5.95
CA GLU A 54 -3.62 12.38 -6.45
C GLU A 54 -2.69 12.03 -5.29
N PRO A 55 -2.27 10.76 -5.15
CA PRO A 55 -1.23 10.38 -4.19
C PRO A 55 0.18 10.77 -4.66
N ASP A 56 0.30 11.69 -5.62
CA ASP A 56 1.57 11.94 -6.28
C ASP A 56 2.55 12.62 -5.31
N GLN A 57 3.54 11.81 -4.92
CA GLN A 57 4.74 12.12 -4.16
C GLN A 57 4.59 12.34 -2.65
N GLN A 58 3.38 12.41 -2.09
CA GLN A 58 3.21 12.61 -0.65
C GLN A 58 3.30 11.29 0.13
N SER A 59 3.89 11.33 1.33
CA SER A 59 3.84 10.19 2.25
C SER A 59 2.40 9.94 2.73
N ALA A 60 2.04 8.68 3.00
CA ALA A 60 0.74 8.35 3.57
C ALA A 60 0.42 9.16 4.85
N SER A 61 1.44 9.46 5.67
CA SER A 61 1.26 10.31 6.86
C SER A 61 0.80 11.73 6.54
N SER A 62 1.35 12.36 5.49
CA SER A 62 0.93 13.68 5.03
C SER A 62 -0.44 13.62 4.37
N PHE A 63 -0.61 12.66 3.47
CA PHE A 63 -1.82 12.48 2.69
C PHE A 63 -3.04 12.20 3.58
N LEU A 64 -2.90 11.39 4.63
CA LEU A 64 -3.98 11.04 5.56
C LEU A 64 -4.23 12.10 6.66
N ARG A 65 -3.39 13.14 6.75
CA ARG A 65 -3.50 14.18 7.79
C ARG A 65 -4.89 14.83 7.87
N PRO A 66 -5.62 15.09 6.77
CA PRO A 66 -6.96 15.67 6.84
C PRO A 66 -7.94 14.81 7.65
N LEU A 67 -7.76 13.48 7.71
CA LEU A 67 -8.61 12.60 8.52
C LEU A 67 -8.46 12.80 10.02
N LEU A 68 -7.38 13.46 10.47
CA LEU A 68 -7.11 13.70 11.88
C LEU A 68 -7.77 14.98 12.41
N THR A 69 -8.47 15.72 11.55
CA THR A 69 -9.08 17.01 11.91
C THR A 69 -10.29 16.83 12.84
N CYS A 70 -11.24 15.97 12.48
CA CYS A 70 -12.35 15.59 13.34
C CYS A 70 -12.93 14.21 12.98
N GLN A 71 -13.72 13.66 13.90
CA GLN A 71 -14.31 12.33 13.76
C GLN A 71 -15.27 12.23 12.56
N GLN A 72 -16.00 13.31 12.24
CA GLN A 72 -16.94 13.31 11.12
C GLN A 72 -16.22 13.20 9.77
N ILE A 73 -15.17 14.01 9.58
CA ILE A 73 -14.31 13.93 8.37
C ILE A 73 -13.68 12.55 8.27
N TYR A 74 -13.22 11.99 9.39
CA TYR A 74 -12.71 10.61 9.41
C TYR A 74 -13.75 9.63 8.86
N HIS A 75 -14.97 9.60 9.40
CA HIS A 75 -16.00 8.63 9.01
C HIS A 75 -16.45 8.77 7.56
N GLU A 76 -16.53 9.99 7.04
CA GLU A 76 -16.97 10.26 5.67
C GLU A 76 -15.86 9.95 4.65
N ALA A 77 -14.60 10.27 4.97
CA ALA A 77 -13.53 10.32 3.98
C ALA A 77 -12.51 9.17 4.07
N TYR A 78 -12.44 8.42 5.18
CA TYR A 78 -11.37 7.43 5.37
C TYR A 78 -11.31 6.39 4.25
N ARG A 79 -12.47 5.98 3.71
CA ARG A 79 -12.52 5.00 2.62
C ARG A 79 -11.81 5.53 1.37
N TYR A 80 -12.13 6.76 0.93
CA TYR A 80 -11.50 7.37 -0.24
C TYR A 80 -10.00 7.58 -0.01
N ALA A 81 -9.65 8.09 1.16
CA ALA A 81 -8.27 8.32 1.54
C ALA A 81 -7.44 7.03 1.53
N PHE A 82 -7.92 5.93 2.12
CA PHE A 82 -7.19 4.66 2.16
C PHE A 82 -7.09 3.98 0.77
N LEU A 83 -8.14 4.09 -0.05
CA LEU A 83 -8.14 3.55 -1.42
C LEU A 83 -7.07 4.20 -2.31
N ARG A 84 -6.79 5.49 -2.10
CA ARG A 84 -5.86 6.26 -2.94
C ARG A 84 -4.46 6.41 -2.32
N SER A 85 -4.32 6.22 -1.01
CA SER A 85 -3.03 6.31 -0.33
C SER A 85 -2.05 5.22 -0.77
N ARG A 86 -0.79 5.62 -0.99
CA ARG A 86 0.34 4.69 -1.13
C ARG A 86 1.05 4.51 0.21
N PHE A 87 0.97 3.32 0.78
CA PHE A 87 1.62 3.00 2.05
C PHE A 87 3.02 2.45 1.80
N VAL A 88 4.04 3.15 2.28
CA VAL A 88 5.44 2.72 2.19
C VAL A 88 5.91 2.30 3.57
N LEU A 89 6.28 1.04 3.72
CA LEU A 89 6.55 0.42 5.01
C LEU A 89 7.94 -0.21 5.02
N PRO A 90 8.84 0.22 5.90
CA PRO A 90 10.12 -0.43 6.07
C PRO A 90 9.99 -1.73 6.88
N VAL A 91 10.80 -2.73 6.49
CA VAL A 91 11.09 -3.91 7.30
C VAL A 91 12.52 -3.78 7.78
N ASP A 92 12.67 -3.25 9.00
CA ASP A 92 13.97 -2.89 9.60
C ASP A 92 14.60 -4.03 10.40
N SER A 93 13.78 -4.93 10.95
CA SER A 93 14.26 -6.11 11.67
C SER A 93 13.37 -7.31 11.38
N PRO A 94 13.93 -8.45 10.93
CA PRO A 94 13.18 -9.66 10.73
C PRO A 94 13.01 -10.46 12.04
N ALA A 95 13.53 -9.94 13.17
CA ALA A 95 13.46 -10.59 14.46
C ALA A 95 12.04 -10.47 15.03
N GLY A 96 11.20 -11.47 14.75
CA GLY A 96 9.87 -11.55 15.33
C GLY A 96 9.03 -12.74 14.85
N PRO A 97 7.93 -13.06 15.57
CA PRO A 97 6.93 -14.03 15.14
C PRO A 97 6.10 -13.53 13.94
N PHE A 98 6.20 -12.26 13.57
CA PHE A 98 5.54 -11.69 12.39
C PHE A 98 6.47 -10.68 11.72
N LEU A 99 6.62 -10.80 10.40
CA LEU A 99 7.37 -9.84 9.57
C LEU A 99 6.46 -8.73 9.01
N SER A 100 5.16 -8.97 9.06
CA SER A 100 4.11 -8.02 8.68
C SER A 100 4.23 -6.69 9.46
N PRO A 101 4.43 -5.56 8.75
CA PRO A 101 4.54 -4.25 9.41
C PRO A 101 3.30 -3.90 10.23
N HIS A 102 3.44 -2.99 11.20
CA HIS A 102 2.38 -2.60 12.13
C HIS A 102 1.04 -2.24 11.48
N ILE A 103 1.04 -1.69 10.26
CA ILE A 103 -0.21 -1.34 9.58
C ILE A 103 -1.06 -2.57 9.24
N LEU A 104 -0.45 -3.75 9.07
CA LEU A 104 -1.17 -5.02 8.86
C LEU A 104 -1.85 -5.53 10.13
N ARG A 105 -1.69 -4.81 11.25
CA ARG A 105 -2.45 -5.02 12.50
C ARG A 105 -3.71 -4.16 12.58
N LEU A 106 -4.00 -3.32 11.58
CA LEU A 106 -5.27 -2.61 11.52
C LEU A 106 -6.45 -3.59 11.39
N PRO A 107 -7.66 -3.19 11.84
CA PRO A 107 -8.85 -4.01 11.64
C PRO A 107 -9.07 -4.35 10.15
N SER A 108 -9.52 -5.58 9.87
CA SER A 108 -9.76 -6.08 8.51
C SER A 108 -10.63 -5.16 7.66
N SER A 109 -11.59 -4.46 8.28
CA SER A 109 -12.44 -3.46 7.61
C SER A 109 -11.62 -2.34 6.96
N LYS A 110 -10.55 -1.86 7.61
CA LYS A 110 -9.67 -0.82 7.07
C LYS A 110 -8.66 -1.39 6.06
N LEU A 111 -8.11 -2.56 6.35
CA LEU A 111 -7.15 -3.25 5.46
C LEU A 111 -7.74 -3.57 4.09
N SER A 112 -9.05 -3.86 4.04
CA SER A 112 -9.76 -4.14 2.79
C SER A 112 -9.81 -2.98 1.80
N TYR A 113 -9.57 -1.74 2.27
CA TYR A 113 -9.51 -0.53 1.45
C TYR A 113 -8.10 -0.19 0.96
N LEU A 114 -7.07 -0.87 1.46
CA LEU A 114 -5.71 -0.65 0.95
C LEU A 114 -5.60 -1.18 -0.48
N ARG A 115 -5.15 -0.33 -1.41
CA ARG A 115 -4.92 -0.71 -2.82
C ARG A 115 -3.44 -0.68 -3.21
N TYR A 116 -2.68 0.24 -2.63
CA TYR A 116 -1.27 0.46 -2.97
C TYR A 116 -0.38 0.29 -1.75
N LEU A 117 0.41 -0.77 -1.76
CA LEU A 117 1.34 -1.11 -0.68
C LEU A 117 2.76 -1.26 -1.24
N GLU A 118 3.72 -0.61 -0.60
CA GLU A 118 5.14 -0.81 -0.82
C GLU A 118 5.80 -1.28 0.47
N ILE A 119 6.51 -2.40 0.39
CA ILE A 119 7.42 -2.83 1.43
C ILE A 119 8.85 -2.59 0.98
N THR A 120 9.57 -1.79 1.78
CA THR A 120 11.00 -1.55 1.59
C THR A 120 11.79 -2.46 2.53
N TRP A 121 12.53 -3.41 1.98
CA TRP A 121 13.46 -4.26 2.72
C TRP A 121 14.66 -3.43 3.18
N SER A 122 14.70 -3.18 4.48
CA SER A 122 15.72 -2.37 5.16
C SER A 122 16.61 -3.20 6.08
N CYS A 123 16.64 -4.53 5.91
CA CYS A 123 17.56 -5.40 6.66
C CYS A 123 18.93 -5.46 5.98
N THR A 124 19.98 -5.78 6.74
CA THR A 124 21.38 -5.84 6.25
C THR A 124 21.66 -7.02 5.33
N PHE A 125 20.84 -8.07 5.40
CA PHE A 125 20.94 -9.27 4.57
C PHE A 125 19.61 -9.55 3.86
N CYS A 126 19.71 -10.07 2.63
CA CYS A 126 18.57 -10.49 1.83
C CYS A 126 18.32 -11.99 2.07
N ASN A 127 17.78 -12.33 3.24
CA ASN A 127 17.48 -13.72 3.59
C ASN A 127 16.21 -14.18 2.89
N ILE A 128 16.35 -15.15 1.98
CA ILE A 128 15.21 -15.60 1.18
C ILE A 128 14.13 -16.29 2.00
N HIS A 129 14.49 -16.91 3.13
CA HIS A 129 13.53 -17.56 3.99
C HIS A 129 12.59 -16.54 4.65
N GLU A 130 13.14 -15.40 5.09
CA GLU A 130 12.37 -14.32 5.70
C GLU A 130 11.49 -13.61 4.66
N ILE A 131 12.04 -13.35 3.47
CA ILE A 131 11.26 -12.80 2.37
C ILE A 131 10.10 -13.75 2.04
N SER A 132 10.38 -15.05 1.91
CA SER A 132 9.35 -16.06 1.64
C SER A 132 8.25 -16.05 2.69
N ARG A 133 8.62 -16.03 3.97
CA ARG A 133 7.68 -15.91 5.09
C ARG A 133 6.84 -14.63 5.00
N LEU A 134 7.44 -13.48 4.69
CA LEU A 134 6.72 -12.21 4.53
C LEU A 134 5.65 -12.32 3.44
N PHE A 135 5.98 -12.87 2.27
CA PHE A 135 5.00 -13.03 1.19
C PHE A 135 3.87 -14.01 1.56
N VAL A 136 4.17 -15.06 2.33
CA VAL A 136 3.14 -15.98 2.86
C VAL A 136 2.22 -15.28 3.88
N GLU A 137 2.78 -14.43 4.74
CA GLU A 137 1.97 -13.62 5.68
C GLU A 137 1.04 -12.67 4.90
N LEU A 138 1.58 -11.99 3.88
CA LEU A 138 0.80 -11.07 3.04
C LEU A 138 -0.30 -11.78 2.26
N SER A 139 -0.06 -12.99 1.76
CA SER A 139 -1.05 -13.73 0.95
C SER A 139 -2.26 -14.17 1.76
N ARG A 140 -2.07 -14.40 3.06
CA ARG A 140 -3.13 -14.79 4.01
C ARG A 140 -3.86 -13.60 4.65
N GLY A 141 -3.34 -12.39 4.46
CA GLY A 141 -3.92 -11.18 5.07
C GLY A 141 -5.22 -10.72 4.39
N PRO A 142 -6.08 -9.95 5.08
CA PRO A 142 -7.35 -9.41 4.56
C PRO A 142 -7.14 -8.21 3.61
N LEU A 143 -6.02 -8.21 2.88
CA LEU A 143 -5.65 -7.17 1.92
C LEU A 143 -6.44 -7.34 0.62
N ARG A 144 -6.51 -6.29 -0.17
CA ARG A 144 -7.06 -6.31 -1.54
C ARG A 144 -6.29 -5.32 -2.40
N LEU A 145 -5.05 -5.68 -2.73
CA LEU A 145 -4.10 -4.75 -3.36
C LEU A 145 -4.27 -4.77 -4.89
N ASP A 146 -4.39 -3.58 -5.48
CA ASP A 146 -4.24 -3.40 -6.92
C ASP A 146 -2.76 -3.51 -7.30
N GLN A 147 -1.89 -3.00 -6.42
CA GLN A 147 -0.45 -3.09 -6.59
C GLN A 147 0.28 -3.27 -5.26
N PHE A 148 1.10 -4.32 -5.21
CA PHE A 148 2.12 -4.52 -4.20
C PHE A 148 3.50 -4.23 -4.79
N THR A 149 4.33 -3.46 -4.12
CA THR A 149 5.72 -3.19 -4.52
C THR A 149 6.66 -3.71 -3.45
N PHE A 150 7.65 -4.52 -3.83
CA PHE A 150 8.69 -4.97 -2.93
C PHE A 150 10.04 -4.44 -3.42
N SER A 151 10.66 -3.58 -2.62
CA SER A 151 11.90 -2.89 -2.98
C SER A 151 12.99 -3.16 -1.96
N ILE A 152 14.21 -3.43 -2.41
CA ILE A 152 15.39 -3.53 -1.53
C ILE A 152 15.99 -2.14 -1.42
N ARG A 153 16.13 -1.59 -0.21
CA ARG A 153 16.59 -0.20 -0.02
C ARG A 153 18.05 -0.11 0.42
N LEU A 154 18.46 -0.90 1.41
CA LEU A 154 19.78 -0.76 2.03
C LEU A 154 20.94 -1.08 1.06
N PRO A 155 21.99 -0.23 1.01
CA PRO A 155 23.15 -0.45 0.15
C PRO A 155 23.84 -1.81 0.37
N ALA A 156 23.96 -2.26 1.63
CA ALA A 156 24.57 -3.55 1.97
C ALA A 156 23.91 -4.72 1.23
N CYS A 157 22.57 -4.75 1.20
CA CYS A 157 21.80 -5.75 0.44
C CYS A 157 21.89 -5.57 -1.08
N LYS A 158 22.11 -4.34 -1.57
CA LYS A 158 22.22 -4.06 -3.01
C LYS A 158 23.59 -4.42 -3.58
N ASN A 159 24.64 -4.40 -2.77
CA ASN A 159 26.02 -4.60 -3.22
C ASN A 159 26.19 -5.86 -4.10
N PRO A 160 25.66 -7.04 -3.73
CA PRO A 160 25.72 -8.23 -4.59
C PRO A 160 25.04 -8.04 -5.96
N PHE A 161 23.92 -7.30 -6.01
CA PHE A 161 23.19 -7.01 -7.25
C PHE A 161 23.90 -5.99 -8.15
N CYS A 162 24.66 -5.06 -7.56
CA CYS A 162 25.42 -4.06 -8.30
C CYS A 162 26.67 -4.64 -8.99
N SER A 163 27.12 -5.84 -8.61
CA SER A 163 28.32 -6.47 -9.17
C SER A 163 28.11 -7.01 -10.59
N LYS A 164 29.18 -7.03 -11.40
CA LYS A 164 29.17 -7.67 -12.72
C LYS A 164 28.87 -9.16 -12.65
N LEU A 165 29.23 -9.78 -11.53
CA LEU A 165 29.01 -11.20 -11.24
C LEU A 165 27.71 -11.44 -10.48
N ALA A 166 26.78 -10.46 -10.45
CA ALA A 166 25.48 -10.59 -9.79
C ALA A 166 24.80 -11.95 -10.01
N PRO A 167 24.72 -12.54 -11.23
CA PRO A 167 24.06 -13.84 -11.42
C PRO A 167 24.76 -15.05 -10.76
N VAL A 168 26.02 -14.89 -10.35
CA VAL A 168 26.85 -15.96 -9.77
C VAL A 168 26.74 -15.97 -8.24
N TYR A 169 26.58 -14.81 -7.62
CA TYR A 169 26.38 -14.72 -6.16
C TYR A 169 25.15 -15.52 -5.72
N ARG A 170 25.25 -16.11 -4.54
CA ARG A 170 24.23 -17.03 -4.04
C ARG A 170 22.94 -16.27 -3.73
N GLU A 171 23.05 -15.15 -3.05
CA GLU A 171 21.96 -14.34 -2.52
C GLU A 171 21.10 -13.76 -3.64
N THR A 172 21.73 -13.18 -4.65
CA THR A 172 21.08 -12.63 -5.85
C THR A 172 20.40 -13.72 -6.67
N ARG A 173 21.05 -14.89 -6.83
CA ARG A 173 20.52 -16.04 -7.56
C ARG A 173 19.34 -16.66 -6.82
N GLU A 174 19.43 -16.84 -5.51
CA GLU A 174 18.33 -17.34 -4.67
C GLU A 174 17.15 -16.38 -4.70
N PHE A 175 17.39 -15.07 -4.59
CA PHE A 175 16.35 -14.06 -4.73
C PHE A 175 15.68 -14.09 -6.13
N GLY A 176 16.49 -14.12 -7.20
CA GLY A 176 15.99 -14.24 -8.56
C GLY A 176 15.18 -15.52 -8.78
N ARG A 177 15.68 -16.66 -8.28
CA ARG A 177 14.98 -17.95 -8.34
C ARG A 177 13.66 -17.90 -7.58
N TYR A 178 13.65 -17.36 -6.38
CA TYR A 178 12.43 -17.23 -5.60
C TYR A 178 11.37 -16.41 -6.35
N VAL A 179 11.71 -15.20 -6.80
CA VAL A 179 10.78 -14.31 -7.51
C VAL A 179 10.26 -14.95 -8.80
N MET A 180 11.13 -15.61 -9.56
CA MET A 180 10.78 -16.16 -10.88
C MET A 180 10.14 -17.54 -10.83
N GLU A 181 10.42 -18.36 -9.80
CA GLU A 181 10.07 -19.78 -9.77
C GLU A 181 9.20 -20.19 -8.56
N GLU A 182 9.43 -19.60 -7.38
CA GLU A 182 8.86 -20.09 -6.12
C GLU A 182 7.79 -19.15 -5.51
N LEU A 183 7.71 -17.91 -5.97
CA LEU A 183 6.78 -16.91 -5.43
C LEU A 183 5.33 -17.39 -5.62
N PRO A 184 4.57 -17.60 -4.52
CA PRO A 184 3.21 -18.11 -4.62
C PRO A 184 2.30 -17.09 -5.32
N LEU A 185 1.28 -17.59 -6.01
CA LEU A 185 0.21 -16.74 -6.52
C LEU A 185 -0.58 -16.19 -5.34
N MET A 186 -0.89 -14.89 -5.36
CA MET A 186 -1.57 -14.19 -4.27
C MET A 186 -2.93 -13.70 -4.74
N ASP A 187 -4.00 -14.34 -4.29
CA ASP A 187 -5.38 -14.01 -4.72
C ASP A 187 -5.81 -12.60 -4.28
N ASN A 188 -5.18 -12.09 -3.23
CA ASN A 188 -5.45 -10.78 -2.66
C ASN A 188 -4.58 -9.64 -3.26
N VAL A 189 -3.76 -9.95 -4.28
CA VAL A 189 -2.88 -8.99 -4.96
C VAL A 189 -3.01 -9.13 -6.47
N GLN A 190 -3.45 -8.07 -7.14
CA GLN A 190 -3.62 -8.08 -8.60
C GLN A 190 -2.28 -8.01 -9.35
N LYS A 191 -1.34 -7.22 -8.83
CA LYS A 191 -0.03 -6.96 -9.44
C LYS A 191 1.06 -6.83 -8.38
N ILE A 192 2.19 -7.50 -8.61
CA ILE A 192 3.42 -7.32 -7.83
C ILE A 192 4.46 -6.62 -8.70
N VAL A 193 5.14 -5.61 -8.14
CA VAL A 193 6.20 -4.86 -8.79
C VAL A 193 7.49 -5.05 -7.99
N ILE A 194 8.53 -5.53 -8.67
CA ILE A 194 9.89 -5.69 -8.14
C ILE A 194 10.78 -4.70 -8.92
N PRO A 195 11.09 -3.52 -8.37
CA PRO A 195 12.06 -2.61 -8.96
C PRO A 195 13.45 -3.25 -9.02
N SER A 196 14.28 -2.84 -9.97
CA SER A 196 15.68 -3.25 -10.02
C SER A 196 16.38 -2.92 -8.70
N PRO A 197 17.04 -3.88 -8.02
CA PRO A 197 17.73 -3.65 -6.74
C PRO A 197 19.06 -2.91 -6.92
N GLY A 198 19.20 -2.08 -7.97
CA GLY A 198 20.43 -1.36 -8.31
C GLY A 198 21.28 -2.03 -9.39
N ILE A 199 20.77 -3.05 -10.09
CA ILE A 199 21.50 -3.71 -11.18
C ILE A 199 21.72 -2.71 -12.31
N SER A 200 22.98 -2.47 -12.66
CA SER A 200 23.38 -1.59 -13.76
C SER A 200 23.63 -2.36 -15.06
N ILE A 201 23.95 -3.66 -14.97
CA ILE A 201 24.31 -4.47 -16.13
C ILE A 201 23.09 -5.19 -16.68
N LYS A 202 22.72 -4.85 -17.91
CA LYS A 202 21.59 -5.43 -18.64
C LYS A 202 21.60 -6.96 -18.67
N LYS A 203 22.76 -7.55 -18.98
CA LYS A 203 22.91 -9.02 -19.03
C LYS A 203 22.63 -9.66 -17.68
N SER A 204 23.15 -9.07 -16.59
CA SER A 204 22.91 -9.55 -15.22
C SER A 204 21.44 -9.47 -14.84
N TYR A 205 20.77 -8.34 -15.12
CA TYR A 205 19.33 -8.22 -14.89
C TYR A 205 18.54 -9.26 -15.69
N GLN A 206 18.87 -9.45 -16.97
CA GLN A 206 18.21 -10.43 -17.83
C GLN A 206 18.37 -11.87 -17.33
N MET A 207 19.56 -12.22 -16.86
CA MET A 207 19.83 -13.55 -16.33
C MET A 207 19.06 -13.84 -15.04
N LEU A 208 18.78 -12.81 -14.23
CA LEU A 208 18.01 -12.93 -12.99
C LEU A 208 16.50 -12.84 -13.23
N PHE A 209 16.02 -11.83 -13.96
CA PHE A 209 14.61 -11.43 -13.96
C PHE A 209 13.91 -11.46 -15.33
N ALA A 210 14.64 -11.58 -16.45
CA ALA A 210 13.96 -11.69 -17.75
C ALA A 210 13.44 -13.12 -17.98
N PRO A 211 12.12 -13.31 -18.19
CA PRO A 211 11.51 -14.65 -18.24
C PRO A 211 11.95 -15.45 -19.47
N ASN A 212 12.19 -14.78 -20.59
CA ASN A 212 12.61 -15.38 -21.86
C ASN A 212 14.13 -15.54 -22.01
N LYS A 213 14.90 -15.34 -20.94
CA LYS A 213 16.36 -15.47 -20.93
C LYS A 213 16.78 -16.60 -20.00
N PRO A 214 17.89 -17.29 -20.28
CA PRO A 214 18.37 -18.36 -19.42
C PRO A 214 18.81 -17.81 -18.04
N CYS A 215 18.88 -18.71 -17.06
CA CYS A 215 19.53 -18.49 -15.77
C CYS A 215 20.79 -19.37 -15.65
N LEU A 216 21.65 -19.05 -14.69
CA LEU A 216 22.75 -19.92 -14.30
C LEU A 216 22.24 -20.93 -13.28
N LYS A 217 22.47 -22.21 -13.55
CA LYS A 217 22.32 -23.30 -12.57
C LYS A 217 23.70 -23.81 -12.19
N LEU A 218 23.90 -23.98 -10.89
CA LEU A 218 24.97 -24.82 -10.38
C LEU A 218 24.58 -26.28 -10.62
N GLY A 219 25.47 -27.01 -11.28
CA GLY A 219 25.44 -28.46 -11.39
C GLY A 219 26.82 -29.03 -11.08
N GLY A 220 27.04 -30.29 -11.42
CA GLY A 220 28.27 -31.00 -11.08
C GLY A 220 28.21 -31.71 -9.73
N SER A 221 29.25 -32.47 -9.40
CA SER A 221 29.41 -33.10 -8.08
C SER A 221 29.88 -32.06 -7.06
N ALA A 222 29.79 -32.40 -5.77
CA ALA A 222 30.29 -31.56 -4.68
C ALA A 222 31.77 -31.16 -4.87
N ASP A 223 32.56 -32.04 -5.48
CA ASP A 223 34.01 -31.85 -5.70
C ASP A 223 34.34 -31.09 -6.99
N ALA A 224 33.37 -30.91 -7.91
CA ALA A 224 33.57 -30.22 -9.19
C ALA A 224 32.31 -29.44 -9.60
N PRO A 225 32.03 -28.28 -8.97
CA PRO A 225 30.88 -27.47 -9.31
C PRO A 225 31.03 -26.91 -10.72
N THR A 226 30.03 -27.17 -11.57
CA THR A 226 29.95 -26.63 -12.94
C THR A 226 28.81 -25.62 -13.02
N ILE A 227 29.02 -24.54 -13.77
CA ILE A 227 28.00 -23.54 -14.03
C ILE A 227 27.45 -23.78 -15.43
N ARG A 228 26.14 -24.02 -15.53
CA ARG A 228 25.47 -24.24 -16.82
C ARG A 228 24.34 -23.23 -17.03
N LEU A 229 24.10 -22.90 -18.28
CA LEU A 229 22.93 -22.14 -18.67
C LEU A 229 21.73 -23.09 -18.80
N SER A 230 20.58 -22.65 -18.30
CA SER A 230 19.34 -23.40 -18.45
C SER A 230 18.14 -22.46 -18.56
N ALA A 231 17.03 -22.95 -19.09
CA ALA A 231 15.78 -22.21 -19.07
C ALA A 231 15.29 -22.01 -17.62
N LYS A 232 14.74 -20.82 -17.34
CA LYS A 232 14.09 -20.51 -16.06
C LYS A 232 12.81 -21.31 -15.94
N LYS A 233 12.54 -21.87 -14.75
CA LYS A 233 11.25 -22.49 -14.46
C LYS A 233 10.31 -21.41 -13.94
N LEU A 234 9.45 -20.88 -14.81
CA LEU A 234 8.55 -19.80 -14.39
C LEU A 234 7.45 -20.32 -13.47
N GLY A 235 7.13 -19.56 -12.43
CA GLY A 235 6.00 -19.82 -11.53
C GLY A 235 4.64 -19.48 -12.17
N ASN A 236 3.60 -19.43 -11.33
CA ASN A 236 2.21 -19.23 -11.77
C ASN A 236 1.85 -17.78 -12.11
N TRP A 237 2.84 -16.88 -12.18
CA TRP A 237 2.64 -15.48 -12.54
C TRP A 237 2.90 -15.25 -14.03
N ARG A 238 2.27 -14.21 -14.58
CA ARG A 238 2.69 -13.62 -15.85
C ARG A 238 3.78 -12.58 -15.56
N TYR A 239 4.97 -12.79 -16.13
CA TYR A 239 6.14 -11.94 -15.92
C TYR A 239 6.32 -10.96 -17.07
N THR A 240 6.37 -9.66 -16.76
CA THR A 240 6.64 -8.59 -17.74
C THR A 240 7.77 -7.71 -17.25
N VAL A 241 8.80 -7.52 -18.08
CA VAL A 241 9.88 -6.57 -17.76
C VAL A 241 9.53 -5.22 -18.38
N ILE A 242 9.23 -4.23 -17.53
CA ILE A 242 9.01 -2.85 -17.95
C ILE A 242 10.35 -2.12 -17.94
N ARG A 243 10.67 -1.52 -19.08
CA ARG A 243 11.91 -0.77 -19.30
C ARG A 243 11.58 0.71 -19.35
N ASP A 244 12.01 1.43 -18.33
CA ASP A 244 11.97 2.88 -18.32
C ASP A 244 13.32 3.42 -18.82
N GLY A 245 13.43 3.58 -20.14
CA GLY A 245 14.66 4.00 -20.82
C GLY A 245 15.76 2.93 -20.89
N THR A 246 16.99 3.41 -21.13
CA THR A 246 18.19 2.58 -21.30
C THR A 246 18.84 2.19 -19.98
N ASP A 247 18.57 2.94 -18.90
CA ASP A 247 19.13 2.68 -17.57
C ASP A 247 18.44 1.49 -16.91
N VAL A 248 19.18 0.39 -16.74
CA VAL A 248 18.71 -0.87 -16.14
C VAL A 248 18.31 -0.68 -14.68
N ARG A 249 18.82 0.35 -14.00
CA ARG A 249 18.45 0.67 -12.62
C ARG A 249 16.99 1.12 -12.51
N ARG A 250 16.40 1.63 -13.59
CA ARG A 250 15.00 2.05 -13.66
C ARG A 250 14.05 0.95 -14.14
N TRP A 251 14.59 -0.20 -14.53
CA TRP A 251 13.77 -1.32 -14.97
C TRP A 251 13.04 -1.94 -13.77
N LYS A 252 11.86 -2.48 -14.03
CA LYS A 252 11.04 -3.19 -13.04
C LYS A 252 10.49 -4.47 -13.63
N LEU A 253 10.37 -5.48 -12.78
CA LEU A 253 9.68 -6.72 -13.09
C LEU A 253 8.26 -6.62 -12.53
N GLU A 254 7.27 -6.80 -13.39
CA GLU A 254 5.86 -6.84 -13.03
C GLU A 254 5.36 -8.28 -13.13
N LEU A 255 4.67 -8.72 -12.08
CA LEU A 255 4.03 -10.02 -11.99
C LEU A 255 2.53 -9.78 -11.88
N THR A 256 1.75 -10.34 -12.81
CA THR A 256 0.29 -10.23 -12.82
C THR A 256 -0.34 -11.61 -12.91
N HIS A 257 -1.58 -11.74 -12.44
CA HIS A 257 -2.35 -12.97 -12.67
C HIS A 257 -2.44 -13.28 -14.17
N TYR A 258 -2.43 -14.56 -14.52
CA TYR A 258 -2.88 -14.98 -15.84
C TYR A 258 -4.36 -14.68 -15.93
N GLN A 259 -4.72 -13.54 -16.53
CA GLN A 259 -6.08 -13.38 -16.99
C GLN A 259 -6.27 -14.43 -18.08
N GLU A 260 -7.10 -15.44 -17.81
CA GLU A 260 -7.71 -16.19 -18.89
C GLU A 260 -8.31 -15.14 -19.81
N THR A 261 -7.72 -14.99 -20.99
CA THR A 261 -8.38 -14.27 -22.08
C THR A 261 -9.70 -15.01 -22.27
N LYS A 262 -10.77 -14.50 -21.66
CA LYS A 262 -12.13 -14.80 -22.07
C LYS A 262 -12.15 -14.42 -23.55
N LYS A 263 -11.89 -15.40 -24.42
CA LYS A 263 -12.21 -15.31 -25.83
C LYS A 263 -13.65 -14.84 -25.84
N LYS A 264 -13.87 -13.59 -26.27
CA LYS A 264 -15.17 -13.14 -26.71
C LYS A 264 -15.63 -14.18 -27.73
N ARG A 265 -16.48 -15.13 -27.32
CA ARG A 265 -17.36 -15.82 -28.24
C ARG A 265 -18.31 -14.74 -28.71
N ALA A 266 -17.94 -14.10 -29.81
CA ALA A 266 -18.91 -13.47 -30.69
C ALA A 266 -19.68 -14.62 -31.33
N THR A 267 -20.92 -14.79 -30.86
CA THR A 267 -22.03 -15.45 -31.55
C THR A 267 -23.28 -14.82 -31.00
#